data_AF-Q6D168-F1
#
_entry.id   AF-Q6D168-F1
#
_cell.length_a   1.000
_cell.length_b   1.000
_cell.length_c   1.000
_cell.angle_alpha   90.00
_cell.angle_beta   90.00
_cell.angle_gamma   90.00
#
_symmetry.space_group_name_H-M   'P 1'
#
loop_
_entity.id
_entity.type
_entity.pdbx_description
1 polymer ?
#
loop_
_entity_poly.entity_id
_entity_poly.type
_entity_poly.pdbx_seq_one_letter_code
_entity_poly.pdbx_strand_id
1 'polypeptide(L)'
;MSNDISRITMNTLSKVAVAPTASKSKATSTTESNAAPAASSGNGAQQKIAALQNQIKVLTKQLRELSESAVNAQSEDERKLIKQQQQMIQAQIQALYAEIARIQKEEAEKQALSAASETTSQQNEKKDGVDIYV
;
A
#
# COMPACT_ATOMS: atom_id res chain seq x y z
N MET A 1 36.13 -5.31 27.59
CA MET A 1 35.20 -4.20 27.34
C MET A 1 33.90 -4.81 26.87
N SER A 2 33.00 -5.12 27.80
CA SER A 2 31.67 -5.68 27.52
C SER A 2 30.67 -4.56 27.72
N ASN A 3 29.90 -4.24 26.69
CA ASN A 3 28.95 -3.13 26.72
C ASN A 3 27.55 -3.69 26.94
N ASP A 4 27.16 -3.76 28.21
CA ASP A 4 25.78 -3.98 28.65
C ASP A 4 24.94 -2.76 28.29
N ILE A 5 24.07 -2.87 27.28
CA ILE A 5 23.00 -1.90 27.06
C ILE A 5 21.69 -2.57 27.44
N SER A 6 21.28 -2.28 28.66
CA SER A 6 19.99 -2.56 29.27
C SER A 6 18.84 -2.30 28.30
N ARG A 7 18.02 -3.34 28.08
CA ARG A 7 16.70 -3.22 27.48
C ARG A 7 15.84 -2.39 28.43
N ILE A 8 15.47 -1.19 28.01
CA ILE A 8 14.49 -0.36 28.69
C ILE A 8 13.12 -1.02 28.54
N THR A 9 12.67 -1.65 29.63
CA THR A 9 11.28 -2.04 29.85
C THR A 9 10.46 -0.79 30.11
N MET A 10 9.64 -0.35 29.16
CA MET A 10 8.60 0.67 29.41
C MET A 10 7.35 -0.05 29.94
N ASN A 11 7.27 -0.17 31.27
CA ASN A 11 6.04 -0.60 31.95
C ASN A 11 5.34 0.62 32.56
N THR A 12 4.14 0.89 32.04
CA THR A 12 2.92 1.42 32.68
C THR A 12 2.95 2.56 33.70
N LEU A 13 1.88 3.36 33.60
CA LEU A 13 1.13 4.15 34.60
C LEU A 13 1.07 5.61 34.14
N SER A 14 -0.07 6.17 33.75
CA SER A 14 -1.12 6.48 34.72
C SER A 14 -2.47 6.80 34.08
N LYS A 15 -3.44 6.00 34.53
CA LYS A 15 -4.83 6.28 34.86
C LYS A 15 -5.13 7.77 35.15
N VAL A 16 -6.01 8.40 34.37
CA VAL A 16 -6.92 9.47 34.84
C VAL A 16 -8.30 9.18 34.27
N ALA A 17 -9.26 9.11 35.19
CA ALA A 17 -10.64 8.73 35.00
C ALA A 17 -11.54 9.97 34.97
N VAL A 18 -12.40 10.05 33.96
CA VAL A 18 -13.75 10.64 33.94
C VAL A 18 -14.42 10.02 32.70
N ALA A 19 -15.63 9.47 32.67
CA ALA A 19 -16.80 9.41 33.55
C ALA A 19 -17.69 8.24 33.01
N PRO A 20 -19.01 8.23 33.25
CA PRO A 20 -19.73 7.75 34.42
C PRO A 20 -20.43 6.39 34.18
N THR A 21 -21.20 5.99 35.19
CA THR A 21 -22.34 5.04 35.19
C THR A 21 -22.08 3.63 35.71
N ALA A 22 -22.97 3.25 36.61
CA ALA A 22 -22.89 2.15 37.54
C ALA A 22 -23.45 0.84 36.97
N SER A 23 -23.14 -0.23 37.72
CA SER A 23 -23.90 -1.48 37.84
C SER A 23 -23.46 -2.66 36.95
N LYS A 24 -22.45 -3.36 37.47
CA LYS A 24 -22.49 -4.76 37.95
C LYS A 24 -23.03 -5.85 37.00
N SER A 25 -22.06 -6.68 36.58
CA SER A 25 -22.10 -8.14 36.42
C SER A 25 -22.43 -8.76 35.06
N LYS A 26 -21.42 -9.53 34.61
CA LYS A 26 -21.49 -10.88 34.02
C LYS A 26 -21.63 -10.97 32.49
N ALA A 27 -20.47 -11.20 31.89
CA ALA A 27 -20.17 -12.12 30.79
C ALA A 27 -21.28 -12.39 29.77
N THR A 28 -21.16 -11.77 28.59
CA THR A 28 -21.51 -12.36 27.29
C THR A 28 -20.71 -11.63 26.21
N SER A 29 -20.05 -12.43 25.36
CA SER A 29 -19.48 -12.05 24.10
C SER A 29 -20.46 -11.22 23.26
N THR A 30 -20.06 -10.00 22.91
CA THR A 30 -20.45 -9.39 21.64
C THR A 30 -19.19 -8.83 21.02
N THR A 31 -18.65 -9.64 20.13
CA THR A 31 -17.74 -9.27 19.06
C THR A 31 -18.27 -8.04 18.34
N GLU A 32 -17.86 -6.85 18.76
CA GLU A 32 -17.81 -5.70 17.87
C GLU A 32 -16.55 -5.87 17.02
N SER A 33 -16.69 -6.74 16.01
CA SER A 33 -15.88 -6.70 14.81
C SER A 33 -16.10 -5.34 14.17
N ASN A 34 -15.41 -4.31 14.66
CA ASN A 34 -14.97 -3.26 13.77
C ASN A 34 -13.92 -3.92 12.89
N ALA A 35 -14.41 -4.58 11.85
CA ALA A 35 -13.61 -5.18 10.80
C ALA A 35 -12.73 -4.06 10.26
N ALA A 36 -11.50 -3.98 10.77
CA ALA A 36 -10.39 -3.51 9.98
C ALA A 36 -10.54 -4.19 8.62
N PRO A 37 -10.42 -3.49 7.48
CA PRO A 37 -10.29 -4.20 6.24
C PRO A 37 -9.04 -5.04 6.41
N ALA A 38 -9.23 -6.34 6.65
CA ALA A 38 -8.24 -7.36 6.45
C ALA A 38 -7.89 -7.21 4.97
N ALA A 39 -6.88 -6.38 4.68
CA ALA A 39 -6.30 -6.26 3.37
C ALA A 39 -5.61 -7.59 3.12
N SER A 40 -6.44 -8.52 2.65
CA SER A 40 -6.04 -9.77 2.03
C SER A 40 -4.86 -9.47 1.13
N SER A 41 -3.71 -9.99 1.54
CA SER A 41 -2.42 -9.88 0.87
C SER A 41 -2.59 -10.42 -0.56
N GLY A 42 -2.80 -9.52 -1.51
CA GLY A 42 -3.07 -9.82 -2.93
C GLY A 42 -3.87 -8.73 -3.64
N ASN A 43 -4.72 -8.00 -2.91
CA ASN A 43 -5.58 -6.94 -3.44
C ASN A 43 -5.18 -5.55 -2.91
N GLY A 44 -3.89 -5.25 -2.80
CA GLY A 44 -3.43 -3.92 -2.36
C GLY A 44 -2.87 -3.11 -3.52
N ALA A 45 -1.94 -3.73 -4.24
CA ALA A 45 -1.25 -3.11 -5.35
C ALA A 45 -2.15 -2.85 -6.55
N GLN A 46 -3.06 -3.76 -6.88
CA GLN A 46 -3.98 -3.58 -8.01
C GLN A 46 -4.91 -2.38 -7.82
N GLN A 47 -5.50 -2.19 -6.64
CA GLN A 47 -6.33 -1.00 -6.37
C GLN A 47 -5.49 0.28 -6.29
N LYS A 48 -4.24 0.23 -5.81
CA LYS A 48 -3.31 1.38 -5.93
C LYS A 48 -3.06 1.74 -7.39
N ILE A 49 -2.76 0.76 -8.25
CA ILE A 49 -2.56 0.98 -9.69
C ILE A 49 -3.84 1.55 -10.32
N ALA A 50 -5.02 1.02 -10.01
CA ALA A 50 -6.28 1.53 -10.53
C ALA A 50 -6.55 2.98 -10.10
N ALA A 51 -6.24 3.34 -8.86
CA ALA A 51 -6.35 4.71 -8.37
C ALA A 51 -5.39 5.65 -9.12
N LEU A 52 -4.13 5.26 -9.29
CA LEU A 52 -3.13 6.04 -10.03
C LEU A 52 -3.54 6.21 -11.51
N GLN A 53 -4.08 5.17 -12.14
CA GLN A 53 -4.61 5.23 -13.52
C GLN A 53 -5.78 6.20 -13.63
N ASN A 54 -6.69 6.24 -12.65
CA ASN A 54 -7.77 7.22 -12.63
C ASN A 54 -7.23 8.65 -12.48
N GLN A 55 -6.21 8.86 -11.63
CA GLN A 55 -5.59 10.16 -11.48
C GLN A 55 -4.92 10.63 -12.78
N ILE A 56 -4.27 9.73 -13.51
CA ILE A 56 -3.72 10.01 -14.85
C ILE A 56 -4.84 10.45 -15.81
N LYS A 57 -5.99 9.76 -15.83
CA LYS A 57 -7.13 10.15 -16.68
C LYS A 57 -7.64 11.56 -16.36
N VAL A 58 -7.77 11.89 -15.07
CA VAL A 58 -8.20 13.22 -14.62
C VAL A 58 -7.20 14.29 -15.05
N LEU A 59 -5.90 14.09 -14.78
CA LEU A 59 -4.84 15.02 -15.18
C LEU A 59 -4.76 15.19 -16.70
N THR A 60 -4.95 14.10 -17.46
CA THR A 60 -4.99 14.14 -18.93
C THR A 60 -6.18 14.96 -19.42
N LYS A 61 -7.35 14.84 -18.77
CA LYS A 61 -8.51 15.68 -19.08
C LYS A 61 -8.21 17.15 -18.80
N GLN A 62 -7.63 17.48 -17.64
CA GLN A 62 -7.22 18.84 -17.28
C GLN A 62 -6.21 19.42 -18.27
N LEU A 63 -5.27 18.62 -18.77
CA LEU A 63 -4.33 19.06 -19.80
C LEU A 63 -5.04 19.48 -21.09
N ARG A 64 -6.09 18.74 -21.46
CA ARG A 64 -6.89 19.01 -22.65
C ARG A 64 -7.73 20.28 -22.48
N GLU A 65 -8.36 20.44 -21.32
CA GLU A 65 -9.11 21.66 -20.94
C GLU A 65 -8.18 22.89 -20.94
N LEU A 66 -6.96 22.77 -20.39
CA LEU A 66 -5.96 23.84 -20.45
C LEU A 66 -5.48 24.14 -21.88
N SER A 67 -5.48 23.13 -22.76
CA SER A 67 -5.13 23.34 -24.18
C SER A 67 -6.21 24.15 -24.88
N GLU A 68 -7.48 23.88 -24.59
CA GLU A 68 -8.62 24.68 -25.07
C GLU A 68 -8.55 26.11 -24.51
N SER A 69 -8.23 26.29 -23.22
CA SER A 69 -7.99 27.62 -22.63
C SER A 69 -6.83 28.37 -23.28
N ALA A 70 -5.75 27.67 -23.66
CA ALA A 70 -4.61 28.30 -24.33
C ALA A 70 -4.98 28.90 -25.69
N VAL A 71 -5.94 28.31 -26.40
CA VAL A 71 -6.44 28.85 -27.68
C VAL A 71 -7.20 30.15 -27.45
N ASN A 72 -8.04 30.19 -26.40
CA ASN A 72 -8.92 31.31 -26.05
C ASN A 72 -8.22 32.45 -25.27
N ALA A 73 -6.99 32.22 -24.80
CA ALA A 73 -6.25 33.20 -24.01
C ALA A 73 -6.06 34.54 -24.75
N GLN A 74 -6.36 35.64 -24.07
CA GLN A 74 -6.37 36.98 -24.69
C GLN A 74 -5.04 37.72 -24.53
N SER A 75 -4.13 37.18 -23.70
CA SER A 75 -2.81 37.77 -23.45
C SER A 75 -1.68 36.74 -23.54
N GLU A 76 -0.48 37.23 -23.86
CA GLU A 76 0.74 36.41 -23.87
C GLU A 76 1.08 35.87 -22.47
N ASP A 77 0.83 36.64 -21.42
CA ASP A 77 1.12 36.22 -20.05
C ASP A 77 0.18 35.08 -19.61
N GLU A 78 -1.09 35.14 -19.99
CA GLU A 78 -2.04 34.04 -19.77
C GLU A 78 -1.63 32.79 -20.54
N ARG A 79 -1.21 32.93 -21.81
CA ARG A 79 -0.68 31.80 -22.61
C ARG A 79 0.54 31.17 -21.96
N LYS A 80 1.46 31.97 -21.41
CA LYS A 80 2.65 31.48 -20.68
C LYS A 80 2.26 30.72 -19.42
N LEU A 81 1.35 31.26 -18.60
CA LEU A 81 0.89 30.61 -17.38
C LEU A 81 0.22 29.27 -17.68
N ILE A 82 -0.63 29.22 -18.71
CA ILE A 82 -1.28 27.99 -19.15
C ILE A 82 -0.25 26.95 -19.62
N LYS A 83 0.75 27.36 -20.42
CA LYS A 83 1.86 26.47 -20.82
C LYS A 83 2.61 25.92 -19.62
N GLN A 84 2.91 26.75 -18.62
CA GLN A 84 3.59 26.32 -17.42
C GLN A 84 2.77 25.27 -16.64
N GLN A 85 1.46 25.47 -16.51
CA GLN A 85 0.56 24.49 -15.90
C GLN A 85 0.52 23.18 -16.70
N GLN A 86 0.45 23.26 -18.03
CA GLN A 86 0.50 22.06 -18.87
C GLN A 86 1.79 21.26 -18.65
N GLN A 87 2.95 21.92 -18.59
CA GLN A 87 4.23 21.25 -18.31
C GLN A 87 4.24 20.59 -16.92
N MET A 88 3.73 21.28 -15.90
CA MET A 88 3.64 20.73 -14.56
C MET A 88 2.73 19.48 -14.51
N ILE A 89 1.59 19.51 -15.19
CA ILE A 89 0.67 18.38 -15.26
C ILE A 89 1.29 17.21 -16.04
N GLN A 90 2.00 17.48 -17.15
CA GLN A 90 2.72 16.42 -17.87
C GLN A 90 3.78 15.74 -16.99
N ALA A 91 4.53 16.52 -16.21
CA ALA A 91 5.51 15.98 -15.27
C ALA A 91 4.83 15.09 -14.20
N GLN A 92 3.69 15.53 -13.66
CA GLN A 92 2.90 14.72 -12.71
C GLN A 92 2.41 13.42 -13.34
N ILE A 93 1.91 13.45 -14.57
CA ILE A 93 1.48 12.25 -15.30
C ILE A 93 2.64 11.27 -15.47
N GLN A 94 3.83 11.75 -15.85
CA GLN A 94 5.02 10.91 -15.99
C GLN A 94 5.42 10.26 -14.65
N ALA A 95 5.40 11.01 -13.55
CA ALA A 95 5.67 10.49 -12.23
C ALA A 95 4.68 9.38 -11.81
N LEU A 96 3.38 9.56 -12.12
CA LEU A 96 2.36 8.54 -11.85
C LEU A 96 2.59 7.26 -12.68
N TYR A 97 2.99 7.38 -13.94
CA TYR A 97 3.36 6.21 -14.75
C TYR A 97 4.58 5.47 -14.19
N ALA A 98 5.59 6.21 -13.71
CA ALA A 98 6.76 5.62 -13.07
C ALA A 98 6.38 4.85 -11.79
N GLU A 99 5.48 5.42 -10.96
CA GLU A 99 5.02 4.73 -9.75
C GLU A 99 4.21 3.47 -10.08
N ILE A 100 3.34 3.52 -11.09
CA ILE A 100 2.63 2.33 -11.58
C ILE A 100 3.61 1.23 -12.02
N ALA A 101 4.65 1.59 -12.77
CA ALA A 101 5.67 0.64 -13.20
C ALA A 101 6.45 0.04 -12.02
N ARG A 102 6.80 0.87 -11.02
CA ARG A 102 7.47 0.44 -9.79
C ARG A 102 6.63 -0.59 -9.03
N ILE A 103 5.34 -0.31 -8.84
CA ILE A 103 4.41 -1.21 -8.14
C ILE A 103 4.29 -2.53 -8.91
N GLN A 104 4.12 -2.49 -10.24
CA GLN A 104 4.02 -3.72 -11.04
C GLN A 104 5.28 -4.59 -10.96
N LYS A 105 6.46 -3.96 -10.97
CA LYS A 105 7.74 -4.68 -10.79
C LYS A 105 7.82 -5.34 -9.41
N GLU A 106 7.49 -4.60 -8.35
CA GLU A 106 7.49 -5.11 -6.98
C GLU A 106 6.54 -6.31 -6.82
N GLU A 107 5.36 -6.26 -7.42
CA GLU A 107 4.39 -7.37 -7.36
C GLU A 107 4.85 -8.60 -8.16
N ALA A 108 5.52 -8.41 -9.30
CA ALA A 108 6.10 -9.51 -10.07
C ALA A 108 7.25 -10.19 -9.31
N GLU A 109 8.11 -9.41 -8.65
CA GLU A 109 9.18 -9.94 -7.80
C GLU A 109 8.63 -10.74 -6.62
N LYS A 110 7.62 -10.21 -5.90
CA LYS A 110 6.97 -10.95 -4.80
C LYS A 110 6.40 -12.29 -5.26
N GLN A 111 5.69 -12.30 -6.39
CA GLN A 111 5.14 -13.53 -6.94
C GLN A 111 6.23 -14.55 -7.30
N ALA A 112 7.36 -14.11 -7.85
CA ALA A 112 8.50 -14.97 -8.15
C ALA A 112 9.14 -15.56 -6.88
N LEU A 113 9.30 -14.77 -5.80
CA LEU A 113 9.82 -15.26 -4.53
C LEU A 113 8.87 -16.25 -3.82
N SER A 114 7.56 -16.02 -3.90
CA SER A 114 6.56 -16.95 -3.36
C SER A 114 6.55 -18.28 -4.11
N ALA A 115 6.61 -18.27 -5.45
CA ALA A 115 6.65 -19.50 -6.25
C ALA A 115 7.95 -20.31 -6.07
N ALA A 116 9.08 -19.63 -5.84
CA ALA A 116 10.36 -20.29 -5.55
C ALA A 116 10.38 -20.97 -4.17
N SER A 117 9.68 -20.41 -3.17
CA SER A 117 9.60 -20.99 -1.83
C SER A 117 8.75 -22.26 -1.78
N GLU A 118 7.70 -22.37 -2.60
CA GLU A 118 6.83 -23.56 -2.65
C GLU A 118 7.46 -24.77 -3.34
N THR A 119 8.51 -24.58 -4.15
CA THR A 119 9.18 -25.68 -4.87
C THR A 119 10.18 -26.45 -3.97
N THR A 120 10.63 -25.87 -2.85
CA THR A 120 11.63 -26.53 -1.97
C THR A 120 11.00 -27.44 -0.91
N SER A 121 9.70 -27.32 -0.64
CA SER A 121 9.00 -28.15 0.36
C SER A 121 8.39 -29.45 -0.19
N GLN A 122 8.43 -29.70 -1.50
CA GLN A 122 7.88 -30.93 -2.11
C GLN A 122 8.91 -32.00 -2.50
N GLN A 123 10.19 -31.82 -2.17
CA GLN A 123 11.24 -32.83 -2.45
C GLN A 123 11.63 -33.68 -1.23
N ASN A 124 10.82 -33.76 -0.17
CA ASN A 124 11.17 -34.58 0.99
C ASN A 124 10.07 -35.53 1.49
N GLU A 125 9.07 -35.86 0.68
CA GLU A 125 8.10 -36.91 1.03
C GLU A 125 7.71 -37.72 -0.21
N LYS A 126 8.57 -38.67 -0.62
CA LYS A 126 8.18 -40.03 -1.04
C LYS A 126 9.38 -40.86 -1.52
N LYS A 127 9.43 -42.08 -0.98
CA LYS A 127 10.30 -43.24 -1.22
C LYS A 127 11.47 -43.35 -0.25
N ASP A 128 11.66 -44.42 0.48
CA ASP A 128 10.86 -45.61 0.75
C ASP A 128 11.59 -46.27 1.92
N GLY A 129 10.86 -46.76 2.92
CA GLY A 129 11.46 -47.48 4.02
C GLY A 129 12.10 -48.77 3.49
N VAL A 130 13.42 -48.86 3.49
CA VAL A 130 14.12 -50.12 3.32
C VAL A 130 14.41 -50.67 4.71
N ASP A 131 13.59 -51.63 5.15
CA ASP A 131 13.90 -52.51 6.28
C ASP A 131 15.25 -53.19 6.02
N ILE A 132 16.25 -52.88 6.85
CA ILE A 132 17.52 -53.59 6.88
C ILE A 132 17.42 -54.67 7.96
N TYR A 133 17.15 -55.91 7.56
CA TYR A 133 17.47 -57.11 8.34
C TYR A 133 18.79 -57.68 7.83
N VAL A 134 19.82 -57.70 8.68
CA VAL A 134 21.05 -58.50 8.54
C VAL A 134 21.47 -59.06 9.89
#